data_AF-A0A0G0ULU8-F1
#
_entry.id   AF-A0A0G0ULU8-F1
#
_cell.length_a   1.000
_cell.length_b   1.000
_cell.length_c   1.000
_cell.angle_alpha   90.00
_cell.angle_beta   90.00
_cell.angle_gamma   90.00
#
_symmetry.space_group_name_H-M   'P 1'
#
loop_
_entity.id
_entity.type
_entity.pdbx_description
1 polymer ?
#
loop_
_entity_poly.entity_id
_entity_poly.type
_entity_poly.pdbx_seq_one_letter_code
_entity_poly.pdbx_strand_id
1 'polypeptide(L)' 'MKRKDVRDLVHKEKGELEKLAHDISLEIGKLKLEMKLNKVKNLSLISEKKKDYARILTQMRMKEIKNG' A
#
# COMPACT_ATOMS: atom_id res chain seq x y z
N MET A 1 3.28 -1.47 -7.35
CA MET A 1 2.75 -2.85 -7.41
C MET A 1 2.40 -3.21 -8.86
N LYS A 2 2.89 -4.36 -9.34
CA LYS A 2 2.55 -4.90 -10.67
C LYS A 2 1.14 -5.50 -10.64
N ARG A 3 0.51 -5.69 -11.81
CA ARG A 3 -0.84 -6.27 -11.90
C ARG A 3 -0.97 -7.66 -11.25
N LYS A 4 0.10 -8.47 -11.26
CA LYS A 4 0.12 -9.80 -10.63
C LYS A 4 -0.03 -9.67 -9.10
N ASP A 5 0.80 -8.84 -8.49
CA ASP A 5 0.78 -8.55 -7.06
C ASP A 5 -0.60 -8.05 -6.56
N VAL A 6 -1.38 -7.35 -7.40
CA VAL A 6 -2.75 -6.91 -7.05
C VAL A 6 -3.73 -8.10 -7.00
N ARG A 7 -3.58 -9.08 -7.90
CA ARG A 7 -4.42 -10.29 -7.88
C ARG A 7 -4.13 -11.13 -6.64
N ASP A 8 -2.89 -11.14 -6.19
CA ASP A 8 -2.48 -11.87 -4.98
C ASP A 8 -3.15 -11.31 -3.71
N LEU A 9 -3.51 -10.02 -3.69
CA LEU A 9 -4.26 -9.41 -2.57
C LEU A 9 -5.64 -10.06 -2.34
N VAL A 10 -6.23 -10.66 -3.38
CA VAL A 10 -7.57 -11.27 -3.27
C VAL A 10 -7.56 -12.47 -2.32
N HIS A 11 -6.46 -13.22 -2.33
CA HIS A 11 -6.30 -14.44 -1.54
C HIS A 11 -5.82 -14.19 -0.10
N LYS A 12 -5.36 -12.97 0.20
CA LYS A 12 -4.88 -12.62 1.54
C LYS A 12 -6.01 -12.50 2.56
N GLU A 13 -5.71 -12.87 3.80
CA GLU A 13 -6.63 -12.67 4.91
C GLU A 13 -6.68 -11.20 5.35
N LYS A 14 -7.72 -10.83 6.12
CA LYS A 14 -7.90 -9.44 6.59
C LYS A 14 -6.67 -8.96 7.36
N GLY A 15 -6.15 -9.76 8.29
CA GLY A 15 -4.96 -9.40 9.08
C GLY A 15 -3.69 -9.23 8.24
N GLU A 16 -3.53 -10.01 7.17
CA GLU A 16 -2.42 -9.82 6.23
C GLU A 16 -2.55 -8.52 5.44
N LEU A 17 -3.76 -8.17 5.00
CA LEU A 17 -4.02 -6.92 4.30
C LEU A 17 -3.78 -5.71 5.21
N GLU A 18 -4.20 -5.79 6.47
CA GLU A 18 -3.92 -4.76 7.50
C GLU A 18 -2.42 -4.57 7.72
N LYS A 19 -1.67 -5.68 7.86
CA LYS A 19 -0.22 -5.63 7.99
C LYS A 19 0.44 -4.99 6.78
N LEU A 20 0.05 -5.39 5.57
CA LEU A 20 0.57 -4.81 4.33
C LEU A 20 0.23 -3.32 4.20
N ALA A 21 -0.98 -2.91 4.57
CA ALA A 21 -1.37 -1.51 4.59
C ALA A 21 -0.49 -0.71 5.56
N HIS A 22 -0.26 -1.25 6.77
CA HIS A 22 0.59 -0.63 7.77
C HIS A 22 2.02 -0.47 7.26
N ASP A 23 2.63 -1.52 6.73
CA ASP A 23 3.99 -1.53 6.20
C ASP A 23 4.18 -0.49 5.08
N ILE A 24 3.25 -0.44 4.12
CA ILE A 24 3.31 0.57 3.05
C ILE A 24 3.15 1.98 3.61
N SER A 25 2.31 2.18 4.63
CA SER A 25 2.16 3.50 5.27
C SER A 25 3.47 3.98 5.91
N LEU A 26 4.22 3.07 6.56
CA LEU A 26 5.52 3.35 7.15
C LEU A 26 6.56 3.66 6.09
N GLU A 27 6.58 2.91 4.98
CA GLU A 27 7.46 3.20 3.85
C GLU A 27 7.19 4.58 3.24
N ILE A 28 5.91 4.96 3.06
CA ILE A 28 5.55 6.31 2.62
C ILE A 28 6.07 7.36 3.60
N GLY A 29 5.96 7.11 4.91
CA GLY A 29 6.50 7.98 5.96
C GLY A 29 8.01 8.16 5.85
N LYS A 30 8.76 7.06 5.70
CA LYS A 30 10.21 7.06 5.51
C LYS A 30 10.61 7.83 4.25
N LEU A 31 9.96 7.56 3.11
CA LEU A 31 10.23 8.27 1.86
C LEU A 31 9.97 9.78 1.96
N LYS A 32 8.89 10.18 2.67
CA LYS A 32 8.63 11.61 2.94
C LYS A 32 9.74 12.23 3.78
N LEU A 33 10.25 11.53 4.80
CA LEU A 33 11.36 12.01 5.63
C LEU A 33 12.64 12.14 4.81
N GLU A 34 12.98 11.13 4.02
CA GLU A 34 14.15 11.13 3.14
C GLU A 34 14.09 12.27 2.10
N MET A 35 12.90 12.54 1.55
CA MET A 35 12.68 13.70 0.69
C MET A 35 12.89 15.02 1.42
N LYS A 36 12.36 15.18 2.65
CA LYS A 36 12.58 16.38 3.45
C LYS A 36 14.07 16.62 3.75
N LEU A 37 14.83 15.53 3.89
CA LEU A 37 16.28 15.56 4.08
C LEU A 37 17.06 15.69 2.76
N ASN A 38 16.40 15.91 1.63
CA ASN A 38 16.98 15.93 0.28
C ASN A 38 17.78 14.67 -0.11
N LYS A 39 17.55 13.54 0.58
CA LYS A 39 18.22 12.26 0.33
C LYS A 39 17.63 11.51 -0.86
N VAL A 40 16.37 11.78 -1.20
CA VAL A 40 15.66 11.11 -2.30
C VAL A 40 15.03 12.16 -3.22
N LYS A 41 15.34 12.06 -4.52
CA LYS A 41 14.77 12.93 -5.57
C LYS A 41 13.59 12.29 -6.31
N ASN A 42 13.32 11.00 -6.07
CA ASN A 42 12.35 10.27 -6.85
C ASN A 42 10.92 10.40 -6.30
N LEU A 43 10.25 11.48 -6.71
CA LEU A 43 8.85 11.77 -6.36
C LEU A 43 7.87 10.70 -6.84
N SER A 44 8.18 10.00 -7.94
CA SER A 44 7.26 9.00 -8.51
C SER A 44 7.09 7.81 -7.58
N LEU A 45 8.12 7.45 -6.79
CA LEU A 45 8.08 6.33 -5.87
C LEU A 45 7.02 6.52 -4.77
N ILE A 46 6.86 7.73 -4.23
CA ILE A 46 5.80 8.02 -3.26
C ILE A 46 4.41 7.86 -3.91
N SER A 47 4.26 8.34 -5.14
CA SER A 47 2.99 8.21 -5.88
C SER A 47 2.64 6.74 -6.13
N GLU A 48 3.62 5.92 -6.49
CA GLU A 48 3.44 4.48 -6.65
C GLU A 48 3.04 3.79 -5.34
N LYS A 49 3.75 4.08 -4.24
CA LYS A 49 3.42 3.52 -2.92
C LYS A 49 2.03 3.93 -2.44
N LYS A 50 1.60 5.18 -2.71
CA LYS A 50 0.22 5.62 -2.43
C LYS A 50 -0.82 4.84 -3.23
N LYS A 51 -0.55 4.55 -4.51
CA LYS A 51 -1.45 3.72 -5.34
C LYS A 51 -1.52 2.29 -4.81
N ASP A 52 -0.40 1.75 -4.34
CA ASP A 52 -0.34 0.42 -3.76
C ASP A 52 -1.14 0.35 -2.45
N TYR A 53 -0.97 1.35 -1.58
CA TYR A 53 -1.77 1.51 -0.37
C TYR A 53 -3.27 1.55 -0.67
N ALA A 54 -3.68 2.37 -1.64
CA ALA A 54 -5.08 2.50 -2.04
C ALA A 54 -5.69 1.17 -2.56
N ARG A 55 -4.91 0.37 -3.29
CA ARG A 55 -5.34 -0.96 -3.77
C ARG A 55 -5.60 -1.92 -2.62
N ILE A 56 -4.73 -1.95 -1.61
CA ILE A 56 -4.90 -2.79 -0.42
C ILE A 56 -6.17 -2.38 0.34
N LEU A 57 -6.36 -1.08 0.58
CA LEU A 57 -7.57 -0.57 1.25
C LEU A 57 -8.84 -0.92 0.49
N THR A 58 -8.80 -0.83 -0.85
CA THR A 58 -9.94 -1.21 -1.69
C THR A 58 -10.23 -2.70 -1.52
N GLN A 59 -9.22 -3.56 -1.51
CA GLN A 59 -9.41 -4.99 -1.32
C GLN A 59 -9.96 -5.34 0.07
N MET A 60 -9.50 -4.65 1.12
CA MET A 60 -10.08 -4.77 2.47
C MET A 60 -11.56 -4.41 2.44
N ARG A 61 -11.91 -3.26 1.84
CA ARG A 61 -13.29 -2.81 1.74
C ARG A 61 -14.19 -3.78 0.96
N MET A 62 -13.69 -4.35 -0.14
CA MET A 62 -14.42 -5.37 -0.91
C MET A 62 -14.69 -6.62 -0.06
N LYS A 63 -13.73 -7.05 0.77
CA LYS A 63 -13.92 -8.18 1.68
C LYS A 63 -14.94 -7.88 2.78
N GLU A 64 -14.93 -6.66 3.33
CA GLU A 64 -15.94 -6.22 4.30
C GLU A 64 -17.35 -6.25 3.71
N ILE A 65 -17.53 -5.71 2.49
CA ILE A 65 -18.84 -5.71 1.80
C ILE A 65 -19.30 -7.14 1.49
N LYS A 66 -18.40 -8.05 1.14
CA LYS A 66 -18.74 -9.45 0.82
C LYS A 66 -19.12 -10.28 2.05
N ASN A 67 -18.56 -9.95 3.21
CA ASN A 67 -18.74 -10.71 4.46
C ASN A 67 -19.74 -10.07 5.43
N GLY A 68 -20.33 -8.93 5.06
CA GLY A 68 -21.31 -8.19 5.85
C GLY A 68 -22.73 -8.30 5.32
#